data_AF-A0AAJ0DJQ3-F1
#
_entry.id   AF-A0AAJ0DJQ3-F1
#
_cell.length_a   1.000
_cell.length_b   1.000
_cell.length_c   1.000
_cell.angle_alpha   90.00
_cell.angle_beta   90.00
_cell.angle_gamma   90.00
#
_symmetry.space_group_name_H-M   'P 1'
#
loop_
_entity.id
_entity.type
_entity.pdbx_description
1 polymer ?
#
loop_
_entity_poly.entity_id
_entity_poly.type
_entity_poly.pdbx_seq_one_letter_code
_entity_poly.pdbx_strand_id
1 'polypeptide(L)'
;MGGRQDIMMFTKSQYVSALVALLPLCATALPATPAKHLVARASGNPFSGYQFCPVPQYSDEIKTNAIPNLTSDLKAAASEVADSIGTFFWMDTADKVPVMGKYLANIQALNDAGASPPYMGQFVVYDLPDRDCAALASNGEYSIAKNCLANYKAYVDAIAKQVQAYPDVNIAFVVEPDSLANMVTNLNVQKCANAADTYKTGVAYALKNLDFDNVSMYMDAGHAGWLGWAANIQPAAQLFAQIYKDAGSPAAVCGLATNVANYNAWSVTTCAAYTQGDNNCDEKRYVNALGPLLEAEGFPAHFITDTGRNGVQPTSQ
;
A
#
# COMPACT_ATOMS: atom_id res chain seq x y z
N MET A 1 10.23 -14.39 53.76
CA MET A 1 10.20 -14.61 52.31
C MET A 1 8.88 -15.34 52.03
N GLY A 2 7.75 -14.72 51.72
CA GLY A 2 7.51 -13.50 50.95
C GLY A 2 6.89 -13.89 49.61
N GLY A 3 5.54 -13.96 49.56
CA GLY A 3 4.74 -13.85 48.32
C GLY A 3 4.31 -15.14 47.64
N ARG A 4 3.12 -15.65 47.97
CA ARG A 4 2.37 -16.65 47.20
C ARG A 4 0.99 -16.04 46.88
N GLN A 5 0.71 -15.95 45.57
CA GLN A 5 -0.58 -15.93 44.88
C GLN A 5 -1.79 -15.25 45.53
N ASP A 6 -2.27 -14.17 44.90
CA ASP A 6 -3.65 -13.69 45.04
C ASP A 6 -4.44 -13.97 43.76
N ILE A 7 -5.41 -14.88 43.92
CA ILE A 7 -6.54 -15.14 43.02
C ILE A 7 -7.70 -14.29 43.54
N MET A 8 -8.21 -13.35 42.74
CA MET A 8 -9.44 -12.62 43.07
C MET A 8 -10.66 -13.36 42.49
N MET A 9 -11.41 -14.00 43.37
CA MET A 9 -12.80 -14.39 43.15
C MET A 9 -13.73 -13.25 43.61
N PHE A 10 -14.69 -12.87 42.77
CA PHE A 10 -15.77 -11.95 43.17
C PHE A 10 -16.92 -12.72 43.83
N THR A 11 -17.16 -12.46 45.12
CA THR A 11 -18.38 -12.88 45.83
C THR A 11 -19.44 -11.78 45.78
N LYS A 12 -20.66 -12.16 45.39
CA LYS A 12 -21.89 -11.35 45.47
C LYS A 12 -22.19 -10.97 46.92
N SER A 13 -22.40 -9.68 47.18
CA SER A 13 -23.07 -9.20 48.39
C SER A 13 -24.38 -8.51 48.02
N GLN A 14 -25.46 -9.01 48.61
CA GLN A 14 -26.81 -8.45 48.58
C GLN A 14 -26.89 -7.30 49.60
N TYR A 15 -27.48 -6.17 49.22
CA TYR A 15 -28.09 -5.24 50.17
C TYR A 15 -29.40 -4.67 49.61
N VAL A 16 -30.31 -4.49 50.55
CA VAL A 16 -31.76 -4.35 50.42
C VAL A 16 -32.17 -2.88 50.20
N SER A 17 -33.29 -2.75 49.48
CA SER A 17 -34.08 -1.57 49.09
C SER A 17 -34.13 -0.37 50.04
N ALA A 18 -34.08 0.82 49.43
CA ALA A 18 -34.91 1.96 49.80
C ALA A 18 -35.54 2.53 48.51
N LEU A 19 -36.86 2.41 48.38
CA LEU A 19 -37.64 2.99 47.29
C LEU A 19 -37.80 4.50 47.52
N VAL A 20 -37.25 5.31 46.61
CA VAL A 20 -37.69 6.68 46.38
C VAL A 20 -38.25 6.73 44.96
N ALA A 21 -39.56 6.97 44.85
CA ALA A 21 -40.24 7.11 43.58
C ALA A 21 -39.86 8.45 42.93
N LEU A 22 -38.90 8.40 42.01
CA LEU A 22 -38.66 9.45 41.02
C LEU A 22 -39.23 8.95 39.69
N LEU A 23 -40.27 9.65 39.21
CA LEU A 23 -40.80 9.47 37.86
C LEU A 23 -39.64 9.57 36.85
N PRO A 24 -39.39 8.56 36.01
CA PRO A 24 -38.45 8.74 34.92
C PRO A 24 -39.14 9.64 33.90
N LEU A 25 -38.64 10.87 33.75
CA LEU A 25 -38.77 11.56 32.48
C LEU A 25 -38.08 10.63 31.47
N CYS A 26 -38.89 9.96 30.65
CA CYS A 26 -38.41 9.21 29.50
C CYS A 26 -37.88 10.22 28.49
N ALA A 27 -36.66 10.73 28.73
CA ALA A 27 -35.88 11.36 27.69
C ALA A 27 -35.44 10.22 26.78
N THR A 28 -36.16 10.05 25.67
CA THR A 28 -35.69 9.27 24.54
C THR A 28 -34.39 9.91 24.07
N ALA A 29 -33.25 9.44 24.59
CA ALA A 29 -31.97 9.74 24.01
C ALA A 29 -32.01 9.17 22.59
N LEU A 30 -32.08 10.07 21.61
CA LEU A 30 -31.80 9.71 20.22
C LEU A 30 -30.44 8.98 20.21
N PRO A 31 -30.30 7.88 19.46
CA PRO A 31 -28.99 7.26 19.30
C PRO A 31 -28.05 8.34 18.76
N ALA A 32 -27.05 8.71 19.55
CA ALA A 32 -26.00 9.60 19.10
C ALA A 32 -25.35 8.94 17.89
N THR A 33 -25.49 9.55 16.72
CA THR A 33 -24.70 9.17 15.56
C THR A 33 -23.24 9.30 16.01
N PRO A 34 -22.40 8.26 15.88
CA PRO A 34 -20.99 8.39 16.22
C PRO A 34 -20.45 9.59 15.45
N ALA A 35 -19.84 10.55 16.14
CA ALA A 35 -19.17 11.64 15.47
C ALA A 35 -18.09 11.01 14.57
N LYS A 36 -18.12 11.31 13.26
CA LYS A 36 -17.08 10.90 12.32
C LYS A 36 -15.73 11.37 12.88
N HIS A 37 -14.90 10.42 13.27
CA HIS A 37 -13.62 10.67 13.91
C HIS A 37 -12.58 10.72 12.80
N LEU A 38 -12.33 11.92 12.28
CA LEU A 38 -11.31 12.13 11.25
C LEU A 38 -10.01 11.45 11.70
N VAL A 39 -9.51 10.52 10.87
CA VAL A 39 -8.22 9.90 11.13
C VAL A 39 -7.15 10.98 11.02
N ALA A 40 -6.48 11.23 12.14
CA ALA A 40 -5.31 12.08 12.15
C ALA A 40 -4.18 11.41 11.36
N ARG A 41 -3.40 12.22 10.66
CA ARG A 41 -2.20 11.77 9.95
C ARG A 41 -1.28 10.97 10.87
N ALA A 42 -0.82 9.82 10.38
CA ALA A 42 0.13 8.99 11.09
C ALA A 42 1.42 9.79 11.34
N SER A 43 1.83 9.90 12.61
CA SER A 43 3.08 10.55 13.02
C SER A 43 4.28 9.57 13.05
N GLY A 44 4.06 8.31 12.67
CA GLY A 44 5.05 7.23 12.63
C GLY A 44 4.69 6.22 11.54
N ASN A 45 5.04 4.94 11.73
CA ASN A 45 4.72 3.90 10.75
C ASN A 45 3.19 3.78 10.50
N PRO A 46 2.69 4.09 9.29
CA PRO A 46 1.25 4.10 9.01
C PRO A 46 0.59 2.72 9.07
N PHE A 47 1.38 1.64 9.01
CA PHE A 47 0.89 0.27 9.13
C PHE A 47 0.79 -0.20 10.59
N SER A 48 1.40 0.52 11.53
CA SER A 48 1.40 0.11 12.94
C SER A 48 0.00 0.22 13.54
N GLY A 49 -0.50 -0.87 14.12
CA GLY A 49 -1.81 -0.91 14.76
C GLY A 49 -2.98 -1.10 13.80
N TYR A 50 -2.72 -1.45 12.55
CA TYR A 50 -3.75 -1.86 11.57
C TYR A 50 -3.57 -3.33 11.16
N GLN A 51 -4.67 -3.94 10.75
CA GLN A 51 -4.66 -5.21 10.01
C GLN A 51 -5.09 -4.98 8.55
N PHE A 52 -4.82 -5.97 7.72
CA PHE A 52 -5.03 -5.89 6.28
C PHE A 52 -6.25 -6.71 5.89
N CYS A 53 -7.17 -6.08 5.16
CA CYS A 53 -8.35 -6.77 4.65
C CYS A 53 -7.95 -7.61 3.42
N PRO A 54 -8.29 -8.90 3.36
CA PRO A 54 -8.22 -9.66 2.12
C PRO A 54 -8.98 -8.93 1.01
N VAL A 55 -8.48 -9.03 -0.23
CA VAL A 55 -9.12 -8.47 -1.42
C VAL A 55 -10.15 -9.50 -1.92
N PRO A 56 -11.47 -9.27 -1.80
CA PRO A 56 -12.50 -10.21 -2.25
C PRO A 56 -12.25 -10.87 -3.59
N GLN A 57 -11.87 -10.13 -4.64
CA GLN A 57 -11.64 -10.76 -5.95
C GLN A 57 -10.47 -11.76 -5.92
N TYR A 58 -9.39 -11.46 -5.20
CA TYR A 58 -8.25 -12.36 -5.09
C TYR A 58 -8.61 -13.60 -4.26
N SER A 59 -9.35 -13.40 -3.17
CA SER A 59 -9.91 -14.50 -2.38
C SER A 59 -10.80 -15.41 -3.23
N ASP A 60 -11.66 -14.83 -4.08
CA ASP A 60 -12.56 -15.56 -4.97
C ASP A 60 -11.81 -16.30 -6.08
N GLU A 61 -10.76 -15.70 -6.65
CA GLU A 61 -9.88 -16.35 -7.62
C GLU A 61 -9.20 -17.59 -7.03
N ILE A 62 -8.65 -17.49 -5.82
CA ILE A 62 -8.05 -18.64 -5.14
C ILE A 62 -9.10 -19.72 -4.91
N LYS A 63 -10.27 -19.35 -4.35
CA LYS A 63 -11.34 -20.29 -4.02
C LYS A 63 -11.94 -20.97 -5.25
N THR A 64 -12.07 -20.26 -6.36
CA THR A 64 -12.76 -20.73 -7.56
C THR A 64 -11.83 -21.38 -8.56
N ASN A 65 -10.61 -20.84 -8.73
CA ASN A 65 -9.70 -21.27 -9.80
C ASN A 65 -8.53 -22.12 -9.28
N ALA A 66 -8.01 -21.84 -8.07
CA ALA A 66 -6.87 -22.57 -7.53
C ALA A 66 -7.30 -23.80 -6.72
N ILE A 67 -8.05 -23.62 -5.63
CA ILE A 67 -8.42 -24.67 -4.68
C ILE A 67 -9.01 -25.94 -5.34
N PRO A 68 -9.89 -25.84 -6.35
CA PRO A 68 -10.44 -27.04 -6.99
C PRO A 68 -9.39 -27.90 -7.70
N ASN A 69 -8.28 -27.29 -8.15
CA ASN A 69 -7.22 -27.94 -8.91
C ASN A 69 -6.01 -28.36 -8.05
N LEU A 70 -6.03 -28.07 -6.75
CA LEU A 70 -4.96 -28.44 -5.81
C LEU A 70 -5.14 -29.84 -5.22
N THR A 71 -4.03 -30.46 -4.84
CA THR A 71 -4.03 -31.68 -4.02
C THR A 71 -4.61 -31.39 -2.63
N SER A 72 -5.16 -32.43 -1.97
CA SER A 72 -5.82 -32.29 -0.65
C SER A 72 -4.99 -31.52 0.37
N ASP A 73 -3.69 -31.81 0.39
CA ASP A 73 -2.77 -31.32 1.42
C ASP A 73 -2.43 -29.82 1.24
N LEU A 74 -2.69 -29.25 0.05
CA LEU A 74 -2.48 -27.84 -0.26
C LEU A 74 -3.75 -26.99 -0.14
N LYS A 75 -4.94 -27.59 -0.13
CA LYS A 75 -6.21 -26.85 -0.10
C LYS A 75 -6.35 -25.98 1.14
N ALA A 76 -5.97 -26.51 2.31
CA ALA A 76 -6.03 -25.76 3.56
C ALA A 76 -5.11 -24.52 3.54
N ALA A 77 -3.89 -24.67 3.03
CA ALA A 77 -2.95 -23.56 2.89
C ALA A 77 -3.47 -22.50 1.89
N ALA A 78 -4.06 -22.93 0.77
CA ALA A 78 -4.65 -22.00 -0.19
C ALA A 78 -5.88 -21.27 0.37
N SER A 79 -6.73 -21.94 1.15
CA SER A 79 -7.82 -21.29 1.89
C SER A 79 -7.30 -20.24 2.86
N GLU A 80 -6.23 -20.53 3.62
CA GLU A 80 -5.63 -19.57 4.54
C GLU A 80 -5.13 -18.31 3.81
N VAL A 81 -4.49 -18.48 2.64
CA VAL A 81 -4.09 -17.33 1.80
C VAL A 81 -5.31 -16.52 1.37
N ALA A 82 -6.39 -17.17 0.94
CA ALA A 82 -7.61 -16.50 0.49
C ALA A 82 -8.35 -15.76 1.61
N ASP A 83 -8.32 -16.31 2.83
CA ASP A 83 -9.17 -15.85 3.94
C ASP A 83 -8.48 -14.85 4.88
N SER A 84 -7.14 -14.90 4.96
CA SER A 84 -6.40 -14.18 6.01
C SER A 84 -5.33 -13.22 5.49
N ILE A 85 -4.86 -13.37 4.26
CA ILE A 85 -3.75 -12.57 3.74
C ILE A 85 -4.28 -11.36 2.97
N GLY A 86 -4.12 -10.17 3.56
CA GLY A 86 -4.41 -8.92 2.88
C GLY A 86 -3.35 -8.59 1.83
N THR A 87 -3.81 -8.29 0.62
CA THR A 87 -2.99 -7.88 -0.53
C THR A 87 -3.39 -6.47 -0.99
N PHE A 88 -2.55 -5.85 -1.82
CA PHE A 88 -2.91 -4.57 -2.44
C PHE A 88 -3.89 -4.80 -3.59
N PHE A 89 -4.96 -4.00 -3.63
CA PHE A 89 -5.89 -3.99 -4.78
C PHE A 89 -5.39 -3.03 -5.86
N TRP A 90 -5.18 -3.56 -7.07
CA TRP A 90 -4.64 -2.79 -8.18
C TRP A 90 -5.75 -2.03 -8.90
N MET A 91 -5.59 -0.72 -9.04
CA MET A 91 -6.46 0.14 -9.84
C MET A 91 -5.77 0.37 -11.19
N ASP A 92 -5.59 -0.71 -11.93
CA ASP A 92 -4.90 -0.77 -13.23
C ASP A 92 -5.76 -0.31 -14.42
N THR A 93 -6.96 0.17 -14.13
CA THR A 93 -7.92 0.81 -15.05
C THR A 93 -8.85 1.71 -14.22
N ALA A 94 -9.42 2.74 -14.84
CA ALA A 94 -10.30 3.69 -14.15
C ALA A 94 -11.65 3.10 -13.70
N ASP A 95 -12.13 2.04 -14.34
CA ASP A 95 -13.35 1.33 -13.92
C ASP A 95 -13.19 0.55 -12.60
N LYS A 96 -11.95 0.38 -12.11
CA LYS A 96 -11.65 -0.17 -10.77
C LYS A 96 -11.75 0.86 -9.65
N VAL A 97 -11.79 2.16 -9.94
CA VAL A 97 -11.94 3.21 -8.90
C VAL A 97 -13.29 3.10 -8.15
N PRO A 98 -14.44 2.85 -8.81
CA PRO A 98 -15.68 2.51 -8.10
C PRO A 98 -15.58 1.25 -7.23
N VAL A 99 -14.72 0.28 -7.59
CA VAL A 99 -14.50 -0.95 -6.81
C VAL A 99 -13.72 -0.63 -5.54
N MET A 100 -12.70 0.23 -5.61
CA MET A 100 -12.02 0.79 -4.43
C MET A 100 -13.03 1.42 -3.46
N GLY A 101 -14.02 2.16 -3.96
CA GLY A 101 -15.08 2.73 -3.12
C GLY A 101 -15.88 1.68 -2.34
N LYS A 102 -16.20 0.54 -2.97
CA LYS A 102 -16.88 -0.58 -2.29
C LYS A 102 -15.98 -1.21 -1.21
N TYR A 103 -14.67 -1.24 -1.46
CA TYR A 103 -13.70 -1.81 -0.52
C TYR A 103 -13.56 -0.94 0.73
N LEU A 104 -13.46 0.38 0.53
CA LEU A 104 -13.44 1.33 1.64
C LEU A 104 -14.74 1.29 2.45
N ALA A 105 -15.91 1.15 1.81
CA ALA A 105 -17.18 0.96 2.51
C ALA A 105 -17.18 -0.30 3.40
N ASN A 106 -16.64 -1.41 2.89
CA ASN A 106 -16.54 -2.65 3.64
C ASN A 106 -15.57 -2.51 4.83
N ILE A 107 -14.39 -1.91 4.61
CA ILE A 107 -13.41 -1.65 5.65
C ILE A 107 -14.02 -0.76 6.76
N GLN A 108 -14.72 0.31 6.38
CA GLN A 108 -15.41 1.17 7.34
C GLN A 108 -16.44 0.38 8.14
N ALA A 109 -17.29 -0.43 7.49
CA ALA A 109 -18.28 -1.24 8.17
C ALA A 109 -17.66 -2.26 9.16
N LEU A 110 -16.54 -2.89 8.79
CA LEU A 110 -15.80 -3.79 9.69
C LEU A 110 -15.20 -3.05 10.90
N ASN A 111 -14.65 -1.86 10.68
CA ASN A 111 -14.09 -1.03 11.75
C ASN A 111 -15.19 -0.52 12.69
N ASP A 112 -16.32 -0.06 12.14
CA ASP A 112 -17.50 0.38 12.90
C ASP A 112 -18.11 -0.77 13.71
N ALA A 113 -18.01 -2.01 13.22
CA ALA A 113 -18.42 -3.22 13.94
C ALA A 113 -17.43 -3.66 15.04
N GLY A 114 -16.33 -2.93 15.23
CA GLY A 114 -15.36 -3.16 16.31
C GLY A 114 -14.17 -4.04 15.94
N ALA A 115 -13.77 -4.10 14.66
CA ALA A 115 -12.52 -4.75 14.28
C ALA A 115 -11.34 -4.23 15.10
N SER A 116 -10.57 -5.15 15.70
CA SER A 116 -9.44 -4.83 16.56
C SER A 116 -8.25 -5.77 16.27
N PRO A 117 -7.12 -5.26 15.73
CA PRO A 117 -6.90 -3.87 15.30
C PRO A 117 -7.85 -3.45 14.15
N PRO A 118 -8.05 -2.14 13.89
CA PRO A 118 -8.82 -1.69 12.72
C PRO A 118 -8.17 -2.13 11.40
N TYR A 119 -8.98 -2.34 10.37
CA TYR A 119 -8.53 -2.58 9.00
C TYR A 119 -8.11 -1.27 8.31
N MET A 120 -7.08 -1.36 7.47
CA MET A 120 -6.70 -0.30 6.53
C MET A 120 -6.84 -0.74 5.07
N GLY A 121 -7.07 0.23 4.18
CA GLY A 121 -7.10 0.02 2.74
C GLY A 121 -5.71 0.02 2.13
N GLN A 122 -5.45 -0.87 1.19
CA GLN A 122 -4.17 -0.98 0.48
C GLN A 122 -4.45 -1.07 -1.01
N PHE A 123 -3.94 -0.10 -1.77
CA PHE A 123 -4.25 0.01 -3.19
C PHE A 123 -3.01 0.38 -4.01
N VAL A 124 -3.02 0.00 -5.28
CA VAL A 124 -1.99 0.40 -6.24
C VAL A 124 -2.61 1.37 -7.25
N VAL A 125 -2.08 2.58 -7.31
CA VAL A 125 -2.35 3.55 -8.38
C VAL A 125 -1.46 3.16 -9.56
N TYR A 126 -2.03 2.74 -10.69
CA TYR A 126 -1.25 2.15 -11.78
C TYR A 126 -1.94 2.30 -13.14
N ASP A 127 -2.04 3.53 -13.65
CA ASP A 127 -2.74 3.75 -14.93
C ASP A 127 -2.11 4.88 -15.78
N LEU A 128 -0.80 5.10 -15.63
CA LEU A 128 -0.11 6.10 -16.46
C LEU A 128 -0.31 5.85 -17.97
N PRO A 129 -0.48 6.91 -18.79
CA PRO A 129 -0.57 6.77 -20.24
C PRO A 129 0.70 6.20 -20.86
N ASP A 130 0.57 5.34 -21.87
CA ASP A 130 1.68 4.54 -22.44
C ASP A 130 2.42 3.72 -21.35
N ARG A 131 1.68 3.17 -20.37
CA ARG A 131 2.18 2.31 -19.28
C ARG A 131 3.17 1.25 -19.79
N ASP A 132 4.07 0.83 -18.90
CA ASP A 132 5.10 -0.19 -19.14
C ASP A 132 5.92 0.13 -20.40
N CYS A 133 6.62 1.27 -20.37
CA CYS A 133 7.26 1.82 -21.57
C CYS A 133 8.40 0.96 -22.12
N ALA A 134 9.02 0.11 -21.28
CA ALA A 134 10.08 -0.81 -21.67
C ALA A 134 9.59 -2.25 -21.88
N ALA A 135 8.32 -2.55 -21.59
CA ALA A 135 7.75 -3.87 -21.82
C ALA A 135 7.45 -4.09 -23.32
N LEU A 136 7.48 -5.37 -23.73
CA LEU A 136 7.13 -5.76 -25.10
C LEU A 136 5.65 -5.49 -25.44
N ALA A 137 4.78 -5.52 -24.43
CA ALA A 137 3.38 -5.17 -24.52
C ALA A 137 2.92 -4.56 -23.19
N SER A 138 1.96 -3.65 -23.25
CA SER A 138 1.28 -3.11 -22.09
C SER A 138 -0.23 -3.25 -22.26
N ASN A 139 -0.92 -3.48 -21.14
CA ASN A 139 -2.37 -3.53 -21.06
C ASN A 139 -2.97 -2.18 -20.59
N GLY A 140 -2.17 -1.10 -20.53
CA GLY A 140 -2.64 0.22 -20.14
C GLY A 140 -3.70 0.78 -21.09
N GLU A 141 -4.77 1.38 -20.55
CA GLU A 141 -5.91 1.85 -21.36
C GLU A 141 -5.68 3.25 -21.98
N TYR A 142 -4.72 4.01 -21.45
CA TYR A 142 -4.39 5.35 -21.93
C TYR A 142 -3.15 5.38 -22.81
N SER A 143 -3.18 6.26 -23.81
CA SER A 143 -2.02 6.51 -24.67
C SER A 143 -1.66 7.99 -24.78
N ILE A 144 -0.38 8.30 -24.71
CA ILE A 144 0.15 9.68 -24.78
C ILE A 144 -0.18 10.32 -26.13
N ALA A 145 -0.17 9.53 -27.21
CA ALA A 145 -0.50 9.99 -28.56
C ALA A 145 -1.91 10.61 -28.67
N LYS A 146 -2.76 10.43 -27.65
CA LYS A 146 -4.12 10.98 -27.57
C LYS A 146 -4.28 12.04 -26.47
N ASN A 147 -3.18 12.64 -26.01
CA ASN A 147 -3.14 13.64 -24.93
C ASN A 147 -3.77 13.12 -23.61
N CYS A 148 -3.62 11.82 -23.31
CA CYS A 148 -4.32 11.16 -22.22
C CYS A 148 -3.80 11.46 -20.81
N LEU A 149 -2.85 12.40 -20.62
CA LEU A 149 -2.53 12.89 -19.28
C LEU A 149 -3.76 13.51 -18.59
N ALA A 150 -4.69 14.10 -19.36
CA ALA A 150 -5.95 14.57 -18.81
C ALA A 150 -6.83 13.42 -18.26
N ASN A 151 -6.85 12.27 -18.93
CA ASN A 151 -7.58 11.09 -18.46
C ASN A 151 -6.97 10.54 -17.18
N TYR A 152 -5.63 10.46 -17.13
CA TYR A 152 -4.92 10.06 -15.92
C TYR A 152 -5.22 10.98 -14.73
N LYS A 153 -5.23 12.31 -14.95
CA LYS A 153 -5.60 13.28 -13.91
C LYS A 153 -7.05 13.07 -13.44
N ALA A 154 -7.99 12.84 -14.36
CA ALA A 154 -9.38 12.54 -14.02
C ALA A 154 -9.52 11.24 -13.22
N TYR A 155 -8.71 10.22 -13.53
CA TYR A 155 -8.59 8.98 -12.78
C TYR A 155 -8.08 9.24 -11.34
N VAL A 156 -6.99 10.00 -11.17
CA VAL A 156 -6.48 10.42 -9.85
C VAL A 156 -7.54 11.22 -9.08
N ASP A 157 -8.23 12.16 -9.73
CA ASP A 157 -9.28 12.95 -9.11
C ASP A 157 -10.46 12.08 -8.66
N ALA A 158 -10.77 11.00 -9.40
CA ALA A 158 -11.78 10.04 -9.00
C ALA A 158 -11.35 9.22 -7.77
N ILE A 159 -10.07 8.86 -7.66
CA ILE A 159 -9.50 8.23 -6.45
C ILE A 159 -9.59 9.19 -5.26
N ALA A 160 -9.21 10.47 -5.44
CA ALA A 160 -9.29 11.48 -4.40
C ALA A 160 -10.73 11.63 -3.85
N LYS A 161 -11.75 11.57 -4.72
CA LYS A 161 -13.16 11.57 -4.29
C LYS A 161 -13.52 10.35 -3.44
N GLN A 162 -12.98 9.17 -3.75
CA GLN A 162 -13.18 7.99 -2.91
C GLN A 162 -12.52 8.19 -1.54
N VAL A 163 -11.28 8.66 -1.49
CA VAL A 163 -10.58 8.94 -0.22
C VAL A 163 -11.38 9.90 0.66
N GLN A 164 -11.88 11.00 0.08
CA GLN A 164 -12.69 12.00 0.79
C GLN A 164 -14.01 11.45 1.33
N ALA A 165 -14.58 10.43 0.70
CA ALA A 165 -15.82 9.80 1.15
C ALA A 165 -15.61 8.94 2.41
N TYR A 166 -14.38 8.49 2.68
CA TYR A 166 -14.03 7.59 3.78
C TYR A 166 -12.88 8.15 4.65
N PRO A 167 -13.05 9.34 5.27
CA PRO A 167 -11.99 10.00 6.04
C PRO A 167 -11.59 9.25 7.32
N ASP A 168 -12.40 8.28 7.76
CA ASP A 168 -12.18 7.49 8.97
C ASP A 168 -11.42 6.18 8.67
N VAL A 169 -11.09 5.90 7.41
CA VAL A 169 -10.34 4.71 6.97
C VAL A 169 -8.92 5.12 6.58
N ASN A 170 -7.92 4.46 7.17
CA ASN A 170 -6.53 4.64 6.75
C ASN A 170 -6.26 3.94 5.43
N ILE A 171 -5.48 4.59 4.56
CA ILE A 171 -5.22 4.14 3.20
C ILE A 171 -3.73 4.21 2.89
N ALA A 172 -3.16 3.10 2.40
CA ALA A 172 -1.84 3.08 1.80
C ALA A 172 -1.93 2.93 0.28
N PHE A 173 -1.16 3.73 -0.45
CA PHE A 173 -0.98 3.61 -1.90
C PHE A 173 0.46 3.25 -2.25
N VAL A 174 0.62 2.28 -3.15
CA VAL A 174 1.79 2.18 -4.03
C VAL A 174 1.49 2.98 -5.29
N VAL A 175 2.40 3.85 -5.71
CA VAL A 175 2.19 4.77 -6.83
C VAL A 175 3.05 4.38 -8.02
N GLU A 176 2.36 3.99 -9.09
CA GLU A 176 2.85 3.72 -10.45
C GLU A 176 4.05 2.77 -10.53
N PRO A 177 3.86 1.47 -10.22
CA PRO A 177 4.86 0.44 -10.52
C PRO A 177 5.39 0.50 -11.95
N ASP A 178 6.67 0.18 -12.14
CA ASP A 178 7.32 0.12 -13.46
C ASP A 178 7.28 1.47 -14.22
N SER A 179 7.20 2.60 -13.51
CA SER A 179 7.20 3.93 -14.13
C SER A 179 8.55 4.65 -14.00
N LEU A 180 8.86 5.20 -12.82
CA LEU A 180 10.04 6.05 -12.60
C LEU A 180 11.35 5.28 -12.71
N ALA A 181 11.37 3.98 -12.39
CA ALA A 181 12.55 3.13 -12.60
C ALA A 181 12.99 3.10 -14.08
N ASN A 182 12.04 3.08 -15.02
CA ASN A 182 12.33 3.17 -16.44
C ASN A 182 12.99 4.51 -16.83
N MET A 183 12.71 5.59 -16.10
CA MET A 183 13.30 6.91 -16.36
C MET A 183 14.76 7.00 -15.90
N VAL A 184 15.22 6.03 -15.10
CA VAL A 184 16.62 5.92 -14.69
C VAL A 184 17.42 5.14 -15.74
N THR A 185 16.91 4.00 -16.22
CA THR A 185 17.73 3.06 -16.99
C THR A 185 17.33 2.88 -18.45
N ASN A 186 16.10 3.24 -18.83
CA ASN A 186 15.49 2.83 -20.10
C ASN A 186 15.14 4.01 -21.02
N LEU A 187 15.75 5.19 -20.82
CA LEU A 187 15.55 6.36 -21.70
C LEU A 187 16.11 6.17 -23.12
N ASN A 188 16.90 5.12 -23.36
CA ASN A 188 17.28 4.70 -24.71
C ASN A 188 16.13 4.00 -25.47
N VAL A 189 15.08 3.55 -24.78
CA VAL A 189 13.85 3.02 -25.39
C VAL A 189 12.96 4.20 -25.78
N GLN A 190 12.66 4.34 -27.08
CA GLN A 190 11.95 5.52 -27.59
C GLN A 190 10.58 5.74 -26.93
N LYS A 191 9.85 4.67 -26.61
CA LYS A 191 8.57 4.76 -25.87
C LYS A 191 8.77 5.39 -24.50
N CYS A 192 9.81 4.99 -23.75
CA CYS A 192 10.15 5.58 -22.46
C CYS A 192 10.63 7.03 -22.59
N ALA A 193 11.49 7.34 -23.56
CA ALA A 193 11.95 8.70 -23.81
C ALA A 193 10.77 9.66 -24.07
N ASN A 194 9.82 9.24 -24.89
CA ASN A 194 8.62 10.02 -25.20
C ASN A 194 7.66 10.15 -24.01
N ALA A 195 7.63 9.14 -23.13
CA ALA A 195 6.75 9.11 -21.97
C ALA A 195 7.31 9.85 -20.75
N ALA A 196 8.60 10.19 -20.74
CA ALA A 196 9.30 10.64 -19.54
C ALA A 196 8.64 11.84 -18.85
N ASP A 197 8.33 12.90 -19.59
CA ASP A 197 7.70 14.09 -19.00
C ASP A 197 6.28 13.80 -18.53
N THR A 198 5.56 12.92 -19.24
CA THR A 198 4.20 12.50 -18.85
C THR A 198 4.23 11.68 -17.56
N TYR A 199 5.18 10.75 -17.41
CA TYR A 199 5.33 9.94 -16.21
C TYR A 199 5.67 10.81 -15.01
N LYS A 200 6.70 11.65 -15.12
CA LYS A 200 7.11 12.56 -14.04
C LYS A 200 5.97 13.49 -13.62
N THR A 201 5.27 14.09 -14.60
CA THR A 201 4.14 14.98 -14.33
C THR A 201 2.94 14.24 -13.72
N GLY A 202 2.63 13.04 -14.22
CA GLY A 202 1.53 12.21 -13.74
C GLY A 202 1.76 11.77 -12.30
N VAL A 203 2.94 11.20 -12.00
CA VAL A 203 3.30 10.79 -10.63
C VAL A 203 3.25 11.99 -9.68
N ALA A 204 3.90 13.12 -10.03
CA ALA A 204 3.85 14.32 -9.18
C ALA A 204 2.40 14.83 -8.94
N TYR A 205 1.53 14.71 -9.96
CA TYR A 205 0.10 15.04 -9.82
C TYR A 205 -0.62 14.09 -8.85
N ALA A 206 -0.38 12.78 -8.94
CA ALA A 206 -0.95 11.79 -8.01
C ALA A 206 -0.53 12.07 -6.58
N LEU A 207 0.77 12.26 -6.33
CA LEU A 207 1.31 12.55 -4.99
C LEU A 207 0.72 13.84 -4.40
N LYS A 208 0.55 14.88 -5.22
CA LYS A 208 0.00 16.15 -4.77
C LYS A 208 -1.49 16.08 -4.45
N ASN A 209 -2.28 15.41 -5.29
CA ASN A 209 -3.74 15.41 -5.17
C ASN A 209 -4.29 14.31 -4.25
N LEU A 210 -3.44 13.37 -3.84
CA LEU A 210 -3.77 12.35 -2.83
C LEU A 210 -3.16 12.67 -1.45
N ASP A 211 -2.72 13.91 -1.21
CA ASP A 211 -2.18 14.36 0.08
C ASP A 211 -3.28 14.61 1.13
N PHE A 212 -3.92 13.52 1.57
CA PHE A 212 -4.93 13.54 2.64
C PHE A 212 -4.34 13.08 3.97
N ASP A 213 -4.99 13.42 5.08
CA ASP A 213 -4.51 13.04 6.42
C ASP A 213 -4.54 11.52 6.64
N ASN A 214 -5.55 10.84 6.10
CA ASN A 214 -5.71 9.39 6.20
C ASN A 214 -4.97 8.59 5.11
N VAL A 215 -4.06 9.22 4.35
CA VAL A 215 -3.33 8.60 3.23
C VAL A 215 -1.84 8.50 3.52
N SER A 216 -1.23 7.39 3.11
CA SER A 216 0.21 7.16 3.06
C SER A 216 0.63 6.63 1.69
N MET A 217 1.58 7.28 1.04
CA MET A 217 2.00 6.97 -0.34
C MET A 217 3.45 6.51 -0.39
N TYR A 218 3.69 5.52 -1.24
CA TYR A 218 5.01 4.98 -1.55
C TYR A 218 5.18 4.94 -3.07
N MET A 219 6.11 5.73 -3.63
CA MET A 219 6.41 5.66 -5.07
C MET A 219 7.13 4.34 -5.37
N ASP A 220 6.78 3.64 -6.45
CA ASP A 220 7.54 2.47 -6.85
C ASP A 220 8.99 2.83 -7.22
N ALA A 221 9.93 2.08 -6.68
CA ALA A 221 11.36 2.25 -6.86
C ALA A 221 12.04 0.99 -7.40
N GLY A 222 11.31 0.24 -8.23
CA GLY A 222 11.79 -1.01 -8.80
C GLY A 222 12.26 -1.98 -7.72
N HIS A 223 13.46 -2.52 -7.87
CA HIS A 223 14.02 -3.50 -6.94
C HIS A 223 15.55 -3.47 -6.97
N ALA A 224 16.18 -4.23 -6.07
CA ALA A 224 17.62 -4.26 -5.89
C ALA A 224 18.38 -4.56 -7.19
N GLY A 225 18.02 -5.66 -7.89
CA GLY A 225 18.61 -6.00 -9.20
C GLY A 225 18.31 -5.04 -10.37
N TRP A 226 17.65 -3.90 -10.13
CA TRP A 226 17.38 -2.87 -11.14
C TRP A 226 18.02 -1.53 -10.76
N LEU A 227 17.53 -0.87 -9.71
CA LEU A 227 18.03 0.44 -9.29
C LEU A 227 19.08 0.35 -8.18
N GLY A 228 19.24 -0.83 -7.57
CA GLY A 228 20.25 -1.07 -6.53
C GLY A 228 21.69 -1.11 -7.06
N TRP A 229 21.88 -1.32 -8.36
CA TRP A 229 23.21 -1.28 -8.96
C TRP A 229 23.93 0.05 -8.71
N ALA A 230 25.25 -0.02 -8.47
CA ALA A 230 26.07 1.15 -8.13
C ALA A 230 25.98 2.30 -9.14
N ALA A 231 25.80 2.01 -10.43
CA ALA A 231 25.64 3.01 -11.48
C ALA A 231 24.26 3.70 -11.48
N ASN A 232 23.23 3.05 -10.92
CA ASN A 232 21.84 3.46 -11.01
C ASN A 232 21.33 4.11 -9.72
N ILE A 233 21.87 3.73 -8.57
CA ILE A 233 21.30 4.08 -7.26
C ILE A 233 21.33 5.59 -6.96
N GLN A 234 22.40 6.30 -7.37
CA GLN A 234 22.49 7.76 -7.19
C GLN A 234 21.54 8.51 -8.15
N PRO A 235 21.51 8.21 -9.47
CA PRO A 235 20.47 8.76 -10.37
C PRO A 235 19.04 8.49 -9.90
N ALA A 236 18.78 7.30 -9.34
CA ALA A 236 17.48 6.97 -8.76
C ALA A 236 17.14 7.89 -7.58
N ALA A 237 18.07 8.08 -6.63
CA ALA A 237 17.88 8.97 -5.49
C ALA A 237 17.52 10.40 -5.93
N GLN A 238 18.27 10.93 -6.91
CA GLN A 238 18.03 12.26 -7.48
C GLN A 238 16.66 12.38 -8.13
N LEU A 239 16.25 11.38 -8.92
CA LEU A 239 14.94 11.38 -9.57
C LEU A 239 13.80 11.35 -8.53
N PHE A 240 13.82 10.43 -7.56
CA PHE A 240 12.75 10.32 -6.58
C PHE A 240 12.64 11.57 -5.69
N ALA A 241 13.78 12.13 -5.27
CA ALA A 241 13.78 13.39 -4.52
C ALA A 241 13.27 14.56 -5.35
N GLN A 242 13.59 14.62 -6.65
CA GLN A 242 13.04 15.64 -7.55
C GLN A 242 11.52 15.52 -7.67
N ILE A 243 10.98 14.32 -7.90
CA ILE A 243 9.52 14.09 -8.01
C ILE A 243 8.80 14.44 -6.70
N TYR A 244 9.38 14.07 -5.56
CA TYR A 244 8.85 14.46 -4.25
C TYR A 244 8.77 16.00 -4.10
N LYS A 245 9.81 16.72 -4.51
CA LYS A 245 9.85 18.20 -4.48
C LYS A 245 8.88 18.83 -5.49
N ASP A 246 8.78 18.30 -6.70
CA ASP A 246 7.87 18.77 -7.75
C ASP A 246 6.39 18.63 -7.33
N ALA A 247 6.08 17.61 -6.55
CA ALA A 247 4.76 17.43 -5.93
C ALA A 247 4.48 18.41 -4.78
N GLY A 248 5.48 19.17 -4.32
CA GLY A 248 5.38 20.10 -3.18
C GLY A 248 5.75 19.49 -1.84
N SER A 249 6.51 18.38 -1.84
CA SER A 249 6.88 17.61 -0.64
C SER A 249 5.67 17.19 0.22
N PRO A 250 4.63 16.55 -0.36
CA PRO A 250 3.39 16.27 0.36
C PRO A 250 3.65 15.34 1.54
N ALA A 251 3.05 15.63 2.69
CA ALA A 251 3.37 14.88 3.91
C ALA A 251 2.70 13.48 3.97
N ALA A 252 1.73 13.20 3.09
CA ALA A 252 1.27 11.84 2.85
C ALA A 252 2.29 10.97 2.10
N VAL A 253 3.35 11.52 1.49
CA VAL A 253 4.40 10.73 0.82
C VAL A 253 5.39 10.23 1.88
N CYS A 254 5.25 8.96 2.26
CA CYS A 254 6.06 8.33 3.30
C CYS A 254 7.39 7.80 2.76
N GLY A 255 7.48 7.49 1.47
CA GLY A 255 8.72 7.02 0.86
C GLY A 255 8.53 6.21 -0.41
N LEU A 256 9.18 5.04 -0.47
CA LEU A 256 9.27 4.22 -1.67
C LEU A 256 8.80 2.77 -1.46
N ALA A 257 8.24 2.17 -2.50
CA ALA A 257 7.90 0.74 -2.56
C ALA A 257 8.96 0.01 -3.40
N THR A 258 9.36 -1.18 -2.98
CA THR A 258 10.41 -1.96 -3.63
C THR A 258 9.96 -3.41 -3.85
N ASN A 259 10.58 -4.08 -4.82
CA ASN A 259 10.31 -5.47 -5.19
C ASN A 259 8.88 -5.76 -5.68
N VAL A 260 8.09 -4.71 -5.96
CA VAL A 260 6.69 -4.84 -6.39
C VAL A 260 6.62 -5.75 -7.61
N ALA A 261 5.87 -6.84 -7.50
CA ALA A 261 5.76 -7.86 -8.54
C ALA A 261 7.11 -8.47 -8.98
N ASN A 262 8.11 -8.52 -8.10
CA ASN A 262 9.38 -9.21 -8.33
C ASN A 262 9.60 -10.31 -7.26
N TYR A 263 10.82 -10.86 -7.19
CA TYR A 263 11.12 -12.09 -6.45
C TYR A 263 12.37 -11.97 -5.57
N ASN A 264 12.98 -10.79 -5.46
CA ASN A 264 14.19 -10.63 -4.68
C ASN A 264 13.94 -10.97 -3.21
N ALA A 265 14.93 -11.59 -2.58
CA ALA A 265 14.89 -11.82 -1.15
C ALA A 265 14.85 -10.49 -0.39
N TRP A 266 14.18 -10.48 0.77
CA TRP A 266 14.38 -9.38 1.71
C TRP A 266 15.82 -9.35 2.24
N SER A 267 16.31 -10.48 2.77
CA SER A 267 17.66 -10.59 3.32
C SER A 267 18.21 -12.01 3.15
N VAL A 268 19.41 -12.13 2.58
CA VAL A 268 20.15 -13.41 2.44
C VAL A 268 21.60 -13.29 2.90
N THR A 269 22.13 -14.40 3.42
CA THR A 269 23.54 -14.52 3.80
C THR A 269 24.44 -14.60 2.57
N THR A 270 24.04 -15.37 1.56
CA THR A 270 24.79 -15.59 0.33
C THR A 270 23.98 -15.08 -0.86
N CYS A 271 24.56 -14.17 -1.64
CA CYS A 271 23.95 -13.67 -2.86
C CYS A 271 23.75 -14.80 -3.89
N ALA A 272 22.61 -14.80 -4.57
CA ALA A 272 22.35 -15.75 -5.65
C ALA A 272 23.26 -15.48 -6.87
N ALA A 273 23.59 -16.51 -7.64
CA ALA A 273 24.53 -16.38 -8.76
C ALA A 273 24.10 -15.33 -9.81
N TYR A 274 22.79 -15.19 -10.06
CA TYR A 274 22.25 -14.20 -11.01
C TYR A 274 22.39 -12.74 -10.53
N THR A 275 22.75 -12.51 -9.27
CA THR A 275 23.01 -11.17 -8.71
C THR A 275 24.49 -10.80 -8.74
N GLN A 276 25.34 -11.63 -9.34
CA GLN A 276 26.79 -11.44 -9.34
C GLN A 276 27.18 -10.07 -9.92
N GLY A 277 28.02 -9.35 -9.17
CA GLY A 277 28.51 -8.02 -9.54
C GLY A 277 27.73 -6.87 -8.90
N ASP A 278 26.54 -7.15 -8.34
CA ASP A 278 25.80 -6.17 -7.54
C ASP A 278 26.16 -6.30 -6.06
N ASN A 279 26.51 -5.17 -5.42
CA ASN A 279 26.73 -5.12 -3.98
C ASN A 279 25.40 -5.18 -3.21
N ASN A 280 24.29 -4.83 -3.87
CA ASN A 280 22.95 -4.81 -3.32
C ASN A 280 22.14 -6.04 -3.81
N CYS A 281 22.60 -7.25 -3.48
CA CYS A 281 21.99 -8.48 -3.99
C CYS A 281 20.66 -8.89 -3.33
N ASP A 282 20.14 -8.11 -2.39
CA ASP A 282 18.82 -8.25 -1.77
C ASP A 282 18.22 -6.89 -1.42
N GLU A 283 16.92 -6.87 -1.14
CA GLU A 283 16.19 -5.62 -0.92
C GLU A 283 16.66 -4.90 0.34
N LYS A 284 17.06 -5.63 1.39
CA LYS A 284 17.63 -5.01 2.61
C LYS A 284 18.90 -4.24 2.30
N ARG A 285 19.83 -4.77 1.51
CA ARG A 285 21.04 -4.02 1.12
C ARG A 285 20.67 -2.82 0.26
N TYR A 286 19.76 -3.00 -0.71
CA TYR A 286 19.29 -1.92 -1.58
C TYR A 286 18.68 -0.75 -0.81
N VAL A 287 17.68 -0.97 0.04
CA VAL A 287 17.01 0.13 0.76
C VAL A 287 17.95 0.82 1.75
N ASN A 288 18.89 0.09 2.36
CA ASN A 288 19.91 0.69 3.25
C ASN A 288 20.99 1.46 2.49
N ALA A 289 21.22 1.16 1.22
CA ALA A 289 22.11 1.92 0.35
C ALA A 289 21.41 3.15 -0.25
N LEU A 290 20.13 3.04 -0.60
CA LEU A 290 19.35 4.11 -1.23
C LEU A 290 18.88 5.17 -0.22
N GLY A 291 18.43 4.75 0.97
CA GLY A 291 17.87 5.65 1.99
C GLY A 291 18.74 6.87 2.31
N PRO A 292 20.03 6.71 2.66
CA PRO A 292 20.93 7.84 2.93
C PRO A 292 21.10 8.80 1.75
N LEU A 293 21.04 8.30 0.51
CA LEU A 293 21.15 9.12 -0.69
C LEU A 293 19.90 9.97 -0.88
N LEU A 294 18.71 9.39 -0.66
CA LEU A 294 17.45 10.13 -0.70
C LEU A 294 17.41 11.23 0.37
N GLU A 295 17.84 10.91 1.60
CA GLU A 295 17.91 11.88 2.69
C GLU A 295 18.86 13.04 2.36
N ALA A 296 20.03 12.75 1.77
CA ALA A 296 20.97 13.77 1.29
C ALA A 296 20.38 14.65 0.19
N GLU A 297 19.50 14.12 -0.65
CA GLU A 297 18.75 14.85 -1.66
C GLU A 297 17.50 15.56 -1.09
N GLY A 298 17.24 15.48 0.22
CA GLY A 298 16.12 16.15 0.90
C GLY A 298 14.79 15.40 0.86
N PHE A 299 14.82 14.08 0.63
CA PHE A 299 13.66 13.20 0.73
C PHE A 299 13.93 12.09 1.78
N PRO A 300 13.53 12.26 3.04
CA PRO A 300 13.78 11.28 4.11
C PRO A 300 12.81 10.09 4.00
N ALA A 301 12.95 9.29 2.95
CA ALA A 301 12.02 8.22 2.60
C ALA A 301 12.10 7.00 3.53
N HIS A 302 10.93 6.46 3.88
CA HIS A 302 10.79 5.10 4.39
C HIS A 302 10.50 4.10 3.26
N PHE A 303 10.49 2.81 3.57
CA PHE A 303 10.33 1.77 2.55
C PHE A 303 9.26 0.75 2.94
N ILE A 304 8.50 0.32 1.93
CA ILE A 304 7.80 -0.98 1.94
C ILE A 304 8.42 -1.87 0.88
N THR A 305 8.44 -3.18 1.13
CA THR A 305 9.01 -4.17 0.23
C THR A 305 8.01 -5.29 0.01
N ASP A 306 7.67 -5.56 -1.24
CA ASP A 306 6.83 -6.69 -1.60
C ASP A 306 7.57 -8.00 -1.31
N THR A 307 6.93 -8.89 -0.54
CA THR A 307 7.43 -10.22 -0.23
C THR A 307 6.44 -11.31 -0.64
N GLY A 308 5.42 -10.98 -1.44
CA GLY A 308 4.34 -11.90 -1.78
C GLY A 308 4.79 -13.13 -2.57
N ARG A 309 5.95 -13.05 -3.25
CA ARG A 309 6.49 -14.14 -4.10
C ARG A 309 7.96 -14.45 -3.88
N ASN A 310 8.55 -14.05 -2.75
CA ASN A 310 9.99 -14.20 -2.51
C ASN A 310 10.37 -15.27 -1.47
N GLY A 311 9.44 -16.16 -1.10
CA GLY A 311 9.67 -17.20 -0.08
C GLY A 311 10.65 -18.31 -0.47
N VAL A 312 10.97 -18.48 -1.76
CA VAL A 312 11.96 -19.44 -2.28
C VAL A 312 13.20 -18.68 -2.74
N GLN A 313 14.35 -18.93 -2.11
CA GLN A 313 15.61 -18.27 -2.41
C GLN A 313 16.76 -19.30 -2.49
N PRO A 314 17.62 -19.26 -3.53
CA PRO A 314 17.49 -18.46 -4.76
C PRO A 314 16.20 -18.75 -5.52
N THR A 315 15.69 -17.76 -6.25
CA THR A 315 14.45 -17.94 -7.04
C THR A 315 14.66 -18.93 -8.18
N SER A 316 13.56 -19.55 -8.63
CA SER A 316 13.49 -20.40 -9.82
C SER A 316 12.76 -19.73 -11.00
N GLN A 317 12.38 -18.46 -10.85
CA GLN A 317 11.70 -17.63 -11.85
C GLN A 317 12.70 -16.92 -12.74
#